data_AF-A0A238XNL5-F1
#
_entry.id   AF-A0A238XNL5-F1
#
_cell.length_a   1.000
_cell.length_b   1.000
_cell.length_c   1.000
_cell.angle_alpha   90.00
_cell.angle_beta   90.00
_cell.angle_gamma   90.00
#
_symmetry.space_group_name_H-M   'P 1'
#
loop_
_entity.id
_entity.type
_entity.pdbx_description
1 polymer ?
#
loop_
_entity_poly.entity_id
_entity_poly.type
_entity_poly.pdbx_seq_one_letter_code
_entity_poly.pdbx_strand_id
1 'polypeptide(L)'
;MKIYLGYPESYIGREHFNIKDLFLNEVRVDYKTVPVEVKKKLLGVLSFLKESDYIFMDEIKYDASDILEFALFKFKNESVDTVILPGYTYGKSTFIVRELLKTVFGRNANIYHDFNFFPKDTVVVNIGYRETSISVCGDLLTVINIGEYDFVDNFGNYLFNRLLAEKKISNVELRKSGKRGVYLDKLRGNGARILFGRTDKVDFQEESYKRTISQSELDLALSPLTGRVNFGDIVTEITDISSAVVSALYLFEEKEKVKPQIRKVVLIGRIAHLYKPVFERIFGISPEIINPSDLLEREPVFSKNRVSFERFIKGYKGYDYFEVKEEREICEDKEFREFIVDLRKAFKDRSLKGLYLIELLSEKELGGEDRFKFVNELVNISRLLTFKNRKDLLYMDYIIAALSKVEIPEALFLKVENFIKKIAFRWNIPLKTRMNIVYFCYRYREKLKSKDWFKVLLPLTVTWIRDKKLSEGERLFIRNILSS
;
A
#
# COMPACT_ATOMS: atom_id res chain seq x y z
N MET A 1 30.66 16.59 -15.17
CA MET A 1 29.52 15.77 -15.64
C MET A 1 28.58 15.42 -14.49
N LYS A 2 27.28 15.19 -14.75
CA LYS A 2 26.33 14.69 -13.75
C LYS A 2 26.06 13.19 -13.94
N ILE A 3 25.89 12.46 -12.84
CA ILE A 3 25.44 11.07 -12.80
C ILE A 3 24.18 10.98 -11.94
N TYR A 4 23.18 10.22 -12.38
CA TYR A 4 22.02 9.83 -11.57
C TYR A 4 22.16 8.35 -11.20
N LEU A 5 22.19 8.05 -9.90
CA LEU A 5 22.23 6.67 -9.40
C LEU A 5 20.87 6.31 -8.81
N GLY A 6 20.06 5.57 -9.56
CA GLY A 6 18.71 5.18 -9.14
C GLY A 6 18.35 3.74 -9.43
N TYR A 7 17.06 3.44 -9.30
CA TYR A 7 16.47 2.13 -9.56
C TYR A 7 15.38 2.21 -10.64
N PRO A 8 15.27 1.21 -11.54
CA PRO A 8 16.34 0.25 -11.88
C PRO A 8 17.45 0.91 -12.70
N GLU A 9 17.11 2.02 -13.34
CA GLU A 9 17.94 2.74 -14.29
C GLU A 9 18.74 3.85 -13.61
N SER A 10 19.98 3.95 -14.04
CA SER A 10 20.94 4.99 -13.71
C SER A 10 21.47 5.59 -15.00
N TYR A 11 21.94 6.83 -14.93
CA TYR A 11 22.28 7.62 -16.11
C TYR A 11 23.57 8.40 -15.89
N ILE A 12 24.44 8.44 -16.89
CA ILE A 12 25.67 9.24 -16.90
C ILE A 12 25.81 9.90 -18.27
N GLY A 13 25.69 11.23 -18.32
CA GLY A 13 25.56 11.94 -19.60
C GLY A 13 24.38 11.40 -20.43
N ARG A 14 24.66 10.78 -21.58
CA ARG A 14 23.65 10.14 -22.45
C ARG A 14 23.60 8.62 -22.30
N GLU A 15 24.50 8.02 -21.53
CA GLU A 15 24.54 6.57 -21.32
C GLU A 15 23.52 6.16 -20.23
N HIS A 16 22.79 5.08 -20.50
CA HIS A 16 21.87 4.46 -19.55
C HIS A 16 22.47 3.13 -19.07
N PHE A 17 22.34 2.82 -17.78
CA PHE A 17 22.84 1.57 -17.22
C PHE A 17 22.03 1.11 -16.01
N ASN A 18 22.11 -0.19 -15.69
CA ASN A 18 21.57 -0.74 -14.45
C ASN A 18 22.73 -1.15 -13.54
N ILE A 19 22.74 -0.69 -12.29
CA ILE A 19 23.79 -1.00 -11.30
C ILE A 19 23.98 -2.53 -11.20
N LYS A 20 22.88 -3.27 -11.11
CA LYS A 20 22.87 -4.74 -11.06
C LYS A 20 23.56 -5.36 -12.29
N ASP A 21 23.24 -4.91 -13.50
CA ASP A 21 23.78 -5.53 -14.71
C ASP A 21 25.27 -5.24 -14.84
N LEU A 22 25.73 -4.03 -14.51
CA LEU A 22 27.15 -3.70 -14.48
C LEU A 22 27.92 -4.55 -13.46
N PHE A 23 27.38 -4.69 -12.25
CA PHE A 23 27.96 -5.55 -11.23
C PHE A 23 28.09 -7.01 -11.69
N LEU A 24 27.01 -7.60 -12.19
CA LEU A 24 27.00 -9.02 -12.63
C LEU A 24 27.95 -9.26 -13.80
N ASN A 25 28.10 -8.28 -14.70
CA ASN A 25 29.08 -8.36 -15.78
C ASN A 25 30.52 -8.33 -15.24
N GLU A 26 30.80 -7.49 -14.24
CA GLU A 26 32.12 -7.38 -13.62
C GLU A 26 32.52 -8.68 -12.91
N VAL A 27 31.60 -9.29 -12.16
CA VAL A 27 31.84 -10.57 -11.46
C VAL A 27 31.59 -11.81 -12.33
N ARG A 28 31.17 -11.63 -13.59
CA ARG A 28 30.93 -12.68 -14.59
C ARG A 28 29.88 -13.73 -14.18
N VAL A 29 28.80 -13.30 -13.52
CA VAL A 29 27.71 -14.17 -13.04
C VAL A 29 26.45 -13.99 -13.91
N ASP A 30 25.87 -15.09 -14.40
CA ASP A 30 24.57 -15.05 -15.10
C ASP A 30 23.44 -14.80 -14.10
N TYR A 31 22.67 -13.72 -14.30
CA TYR A 31 21.50 -13.41 -13.48
C TYR A 31 20.50 -14.56 -13.35
N LYS A 32 20.39 -15.45 -14.34
CA LYS A 32 19.46 -16.59 -14.29
C LYS A 32 19.81 -17.56 -13.16
N THR A 33 21.09 -17.77 -12.87
CA THR A 33 21.57 -18.71 -11.84
C THR A 33 21.46 -18.15 -10.42
N VAL A 34 21.30 -16.82 -10.27
CA VAL A 34 21.25 -16.15 -8.97
C VAL A 34 19.98 -16.55 -8.17
N PRO A 35 20.10 -16.93 -6.89
CA PRO A 35 18.96 -17.22 -6.02
C PRO A 35 17.99 -16.02 -5.87
N VAL A 36 16.71 -16.30 -5.66
CA VAL A 36 15.65 -15.27 -5.62
C VAL A 36 15.89 -14.23 -4.51
N GLU A 37 16.37 -14.66 -3.35
CA GLU A 37 16.71 -13.81 -2.22
C GLU A 37 17.83 -12.83 -2.57
N VAL A 38 18.85 -13.30 -3.29
CA VAL A 38 19.97 -12.47 -3.78
C VAL A 38 19.48 -11.52 -4.88
N LYS A 39 18.62 -11.98 -5.79
CA LYS A 39 17.99 -11.12 -6.82
C LYS A 39 17.27 -9.92 -6.20
N LYS A 40 16.58 -10.11 -5.06
CA LYS A 40 15.90 -9.01 -4.35
C LYS A 40 16.88 -8.01 -3.76
N LYS A 41 18.02 -8.46 -3.23
CA LYS A 41 19.07 -7.58 -2.70
C LYS A 41 19.73 -6.77 -3.82
N LEU A 42 20.07 -7.45 -4.92
CA LEU A 42 20.65 -6.84 -6.12
C LEU A 42 19.76 -5.79 -6.79
N LEU A 43 18.44 -6.02 -6.84
CA LEU A 43 17.50 -5.02 -7.36
C LEU A 43 17.31 -3.85 -6.38
N GLY A 44 17.49 -4.07 -5.07
CA GLY A 44 17.32 -3.04 -4.04
C GLY A 44 18.61 -2.42 -3.52
N VAL A 45 19.74 -2.51 -4.24
CA VAL A 45 21.08 -2.16 -3.72
C VAL A 45 21.10 -0.82 -2.98
N LEU A 46 20.53 0.23 -3.58
CA LEU A 46 20.50 1.57 -2.97
C LEU A 46 19.68 1.62 -1.66
N SER A 47 18.62 0.82 -1.55
CA SER A 47 17.85 0.66 -0.31
C SER A 47 18.62 -0.12 0.75
N PHE A 48 19.47 -1.07 0.35
CA PHE A 48 20.25 -1.92 1.24
C PHE A 48 21.57 -1.31 1.73
N LEU A 49 22.02 -0.16 1.21
CA LEU A 49 23.22 0.53 1.72
C LEU A 49 23.17 0.87 3.22
N LYS A 50 21.98 0.88 3.84
CA LYS A 50 21.84 1.12 5.29
C LYS A 50 22.04 -0.14 6.13
N GLU A 51 21.89 -1.32 5.53
CA GLU A 51 21.85 -2.65 6.16
C GLU A 51 23.13 -3.44 5.83
N SER A 52 23.78 -4.03 6.83
CA SER A 52 25.02 -4.81 6.66
C SER A 52 24.71 -6.25 6.23
N ASP A 53 24.14 -6.39 5.05
CA ASP A 53 23.43 -7.60 4.63
C ASP A 53 24.12 -8.27 3.42
N TYR A 54 25.11 -9.12 3.69
CA TYR A 54 25.92 -9.76 2.66
C TYR A 54 25.10 -10.62 1.68
N ILE A 55 25.55 -10.67 0.43
CA ILE A 55 25.19 -11.68 -0.57
C ILE A 55 26.39 -12.56 -0.86
N PHE A 56 26.11 -13.84 -1.06
CA PHE A 56 27.10 -14.84 -1.45
C PHE A 56 26.92 -15.16 -2.92
N MET A 57 27.96 -14.97 -3.71
CA MET A 57 28.05 -15.40 -5.11
C MET A 57 29.43 -15.97 -5.34
N ASP A 58 29.48 -17.18 -5.91
CA ASP A 58 30.72 -17.92 -6.18
C ASP A 58 31.67 -17.93 -4.98
N GLU A 59 31.12 -18.24 -3.79
CA GLU A 59 31.84 -18.33 -2.50
C GLU A 59 32.42 -16.99 -1.98
N ILE A 60 32.22 -15.88 -2.69
CA ILE A 60 32.65 -14.54 -2.29
C ILE A 60 31.48 -13.81 -1.61
N LYS A 61 31.80 -13.04 -0.57
CA LYS A 61 30.86 -12.18 0.15
C LYS A 61 30.92 -10.76 -0.42
N TYR A 62 29.77 -10.24 -0.82
CA TYR A 62 29.61 -8.84 -1.24
C TYR A 62 28.55 -8.17 -0.38
N ASP A 63 28.81 -6.96 0.08
CA ASP A 63 27.79 -6.07 0.63
C ASP A 63 27.25 -5.09 -0.43
N ALA A 64 26.28 -4.24 -0.05
CA ALA A 64 25.70 -3.27 -0.98
C ALA A 64 26.70 -2.21 -1.47
N SER A 65 27.73 -1.92 -0.69
CA SER A 65 28.80 -0.97 -1.01
C SER A 65 29.73 -1.58 -2.05
N ASP A 66 30.16 -2.83 -1.84
CA ASP A 66 30.98 -3.59 -2.79
C ASP A 66 30.29 -3.65 -4.16
N ILE A 67 28.99 -4.01 -4.17
CA ILE A 67 28.20 -4.11 -5.41
C ILE A 67 28.19 -2.78 -6.16
N LEU A 68 28.01 -1.66 -5.44
CA LEU A 68 27.98 -0.33 -6.04
C LEU A 68 29.37 0.08 -6.55
N GLU A 69 30.44 -0.24 -5.83
CA GLU A 69 31.82 0.04 -6.24
C GLU A 69 32.17 -0.69 -7.55
N PHE A 70 31.99 -2.01 -7.58
CA PHE A 70 32.25 -2.83 -8.78
C PHE A 70 31.39 -2.38 -9.97
N ALA A 71 30.12 -2.03 -9.74
CA ALA A 71 29.25 -1.52 -10.80
C ALA A 71 29.76 -0.21 -11.42
N LEU A 72 30.37 0.66 -10.63
CA LEU A 72 30.81 1.98 -11.08
C LEU A 72 32.25 2.02 -11.60
N PHE A 73 33.01 0.93 -11.44
CA PHE A 73 34.41 0.86 -11.87
C PHE A 73 34.61 1.16 -13.35
N LYS A 74 33.65 0.80 -14.21
CA LYS A 74 33.63 1.13 -15.63
C LYS A 74 33.78 2.63 -15.90
N PHE A 75 33.27 3.48 -15.00
CA PHE A 75 33.23 4.94 -15.15
C PHE A 75 34.36 5.66 -14.41
N LYS A 76 35.35 4.95 -13.83
CA LYS A 76 36.39 5.56 -13.00
C LYS A 76 37.17 6.72 -13.66
N ASN A 77 37.30 6.68 -14.99
CA ASN A 77 38.03 7.70 -15.76
C ASN A 77 37.16 8.91 -16.14
N GLU A 78 35.86 8.87 -15.84
CA GLU A 78 34.93 9.95 -16.16
C GLU A 78 35.05 11.14 -15.21
N SER A 79 34.77 12.34 -15.73
CA SER A 79 34.80 13.58 -14.95
C SER A 79 33.44 13.87 -14.30
N VAL A 80 33.08 13.08 -13.28
CA VAL A 80 31.85 13.26 -12.52
C VAL A 80 32.05 14.33 -11.43
N ASP A 81 31.31 15.42 -11.54
CA ASP A 81 31.37 16.55 -10.59
C ASP A 81 30.09 16.63 -9.73
N THR A 82 28.99 16.03 -10.20
CA THR A 82 27.69 16.04 -9.53
C THR A 82 27.04 14.67 -9.57
N VAL A 83 26.48 14.25 -8.45
CA VAL A 83 25.77 12.99 -8.27
C VAL A 83 24.36 13.31 -7.81
N ILE A 84 23.37 12.76 -8.51
CA ILE A 84 21.95 12.89 -8.20
C ILE A 84 21.49 11.55 -7.63
N LEU A 85 20.94 11.57 -6.42
CA LEU A 85 20.43 10.39 -5.73
C LEU A 85 18.92 10.48 -5.49
N PRO A 86 18.20 9.36 -5.50
CA PRO A 86 16.82 9.30 -5.03
C PRO A 86 16.68 9.79 -3.59
N GLY A 87 15.57 10.45 -3.26
CA GLY A 87 15.33 10.93 -1.90
C GLY A 87 15.39 9.83 -0.82
N TYR A 88 15.04 8.58 -1.13
CA TYR A 88 15.05 7.47 -0.15
C TYR A 88 16.46 7.07 0.32
N THR A 89 17.50 7.49 -0.41
CA THR A 89 18.90 7.28 -0.04
C THR A 89 19.42 8.28 1.00
N TYR A 90 18.64 9.32 1.34
CA TYR A 90 19.06 10.34 2.30
C TYR A 90 19.46 9.72 3.65
N GLY A 91 20.53 10.29 4.27
CA GLY A 91 21.08 9.88 5.56
C GLY A 91 22.35 9.03 5.44
N LYS A 92 22.42 7.89 6.16
CA LYS A 92 23.62 7.01 6.19
C LYS A 92 24.04 6.55 4.79
N SER A 93 23.11 6.22 3.90
CA SER A 93 23.48 5.83 2.53
C SER A 93 24.15 6.96 1.78
N THR A 94 23.73 8.22 1.97
CA THR A 94 24.41 9.38 1.36
C THR A 94 25.89 9.44 1.75
N PHE A 95 26.23 9.15 3.02
CA PHE A 95 27.62 9.11 3.46
C PHE A 95 28.40 7.96 2.81
N ILE A 96 27.83 6.75 2.81
CA ILE A 96 28.45 5.58 2.18
C ILE A 96 28.68 5.81 0.68
N VAL A 97 27.67 6.29 -0.03
CA VAL A 97 27.78 6.64 -1.45
C VAL A 97 28.86 7.70 -1.65
N ARG A 98 28.91 8.75 -0.83
CA ARG A 98 29.95 9.79 -0.95
C ARG A 98 31.36 9.20 -0.88
N GLU A 99 31.64 8.39 0.13
CA GLU A 99 32.96 7.79 0.30
C GLU A 99 33.29 6.82 -0.84
N LEU A 100 32.34 5.98 -1.26
CA LEU A 100 32.52 5.08 -2.41
C LEU A 100 32.84 5.85 -3.69
N LEU A 101 32.11 6.93 -3.98
CA LEU A 101 32.33 7.73 -5.19
C LEU A 101 33.66 8.48 -5.16
N LYS A 102 34.12 8.90 -3.97
CA LYS A 102 35.46 9.47 -3.80
C LYS A 102 36.54 8.44 -4.14
N THR A 103 36.35 7.18 -3.72
CA THR A 103 37.24 6.07 -4.06
C THR A 103 37.22 5.77 -5.57
N VAL A 104 36.05 5.66 -6.19
CA VAL A 104 35.90 5.28 -7.59
C VAL A 104 36.38 6.36 -8.56
N PHE A 105 36.05 7.64 -8.32
CA PHE A 105 36.35 8.75 -9.24
C PHE A 105 37.61 9.55 -8.87
N GLY A 106 38.26 9.22 -7.74
CA GLY A 106 39.47 9.89 -7.26
C GLY A 106 39.29 11.36 -6.89
N ARG A 107 38.05 11.85 -6.75
CA ARG A 107 37.72 13.25 -6.45
C ARG A 107 36.42 13.37 -5.65
N ASN A 108 36.22 14.52 -5.01
CA ASN A 108 34.93 14.82 -4.37
C ASN A 108 33.89 15.25 -5.41
N ALA A 109 32.71 14.64 -5.38
CA ALA A 109 31.55 15.06 -6.17
C ALA A 109 30.48 15.69 -5.28
N ASN A 110 29.76 16.69 -5.81
CA ASN A 110 28.62 17.28 -5.12
C ASN A 110 27.44 16.32 -5.18
N ILE A 111 26.83 15.99 -4.03
CA ILE A 111 25.66 15.12 -3.96
C ILE A 111 24.40 15.96 -3.79
N TYR A 112 23.47 15.81 -4.71
CA TYR A 112 22.11 16.33 -4.61
C TYR A 112 21.11 15.17 -4.64
N HIS A 113 19.93 15.41 -4.10
CA HIS A 113 18.80 14.51 -4.26
C HIS A 113 17.86 15.00 -5.35
N ASP A 114 17.08 14.09 -5.93
CA ASP A 114 16.06 14.39 -6.96
C ASP A 114 15.19 15.61 -6.63
N PHE A 115 14.74 15.76 -5.39
CA PHE A 115 13.90 16.85 -4.94
C PHE A 115 14.60 18.22 -4.91
N ASN A 116 15.94 18.27 -4.97
CA ASN A 116 16.68 19.52 -5.03
C ASN A 116 16.55 20.23 -6.40
N PHE A 117 16.04 19.55 -7.43
CA PHE A 117 15.90 20.05 -8.80
C PHE A 117 14.51 20.63 -9.11
N PHE A 118 13.66 20.80 -8.09
CA PHE A 118 12.29 21.27 -8.23
C PHE A 118 12.02 22.48 -7.33
N PRO A 119 11.11 23.39 -7.73
CA PRO A 119 10.69 24.52 -6.88
C PRO A 119 9.94 24.07 -5.61
N LYS A 120 9.79 24.98 -4.64
CA LYS A 120 9.21 24.64 -3.32
C LYS A 120 7.73 24.23 -3.38
N ASP A 121 6.98 24.68 -4.36
CA ASP A 121 5.58 24.33 -4.53
C ASP A 121 5.37 22.95 -5.20
N THR A 122 6.43 22.14 -5.31
CA THR A 122 6.40 20.82 -5.95
C THR A 122 6.50 19.69 -4.92
N VAL A 123 5.59 18.73 -5.00
CA VAL A 123 5.72 17.41 -4.36
C VAL A 123 6.57 16.53 -5.29
N VAL A 124 7.70 16.00 -4.81
CA VAL A 124 8.52 15.05 -5.59
C VAL A 124 8.48 13.68 -4.94
N VAL A 125 8.02 12.71 -5.71
CA VAL A 125 7.87 11.30 -5.29
C VAL A 125 8.82 10.45 -6.12
N ASN A 126 9.76 9.78 -5.46
CA ASN A 126 10.64 8.84 -6.15
C ASN A 126 10.41 7.42 -5.64
N ILE A 127 10.05 6.55 -6.57
CA ILE A 127 9.62 5.17 -6.33
C ILE A 127 10.77 4.24 -6.69
N GLY A 128 11.45 3.74 -5.66
CA GLY A 128 12.49 2.73 -5.78
C GLY A 128 11.94 1.30 -5.77
N TYR A 129 12.84 0.33 -5.63
CA TYR A 129 12.48 -1.08 -5.62
C TYR A 129 11.69 -1.48 -4.37
N ARG A 130 12.10 -1.00 -3.19
CA ARG A 130 11.45 -1.31 -1.90
C ARG A 130 10.96 -0.09 -1.13
N GLU A 131 11.43 1.09 -1.53
CA GLU A 131 11.15 2.32 -0.82
C GLU A 131 10.68 3.40 -1.77
N THR A 132 9.79 4.25 -1.28
CA THR A 132 9.39 5.48 -1.96
C THR A 132 9.72 6.66 -1.05
N SER A 133 10.39 7.67 -1.58
CA SER A 133 10.55 8.96 -0.91
C SER A 133 9.49 9.95 -1.36
N ILE A 134 8.96 10.72 -0.42
CA ILE A 134 8.01 11.81 -0.65
C ILE A 134 8.64 13.07 -0.07
N SER A 135 8.72 14.11 -0.89
CA SER A 135 9.30 15.39 -0.54
C SER A 135 8.39 16.54 -0.98
N VAL A 136 8.48 17.66 -0.27
CA VAL A 136 7.68 18.88 -0.47
C VAL A 136 8.56 20.07 -0.11
N CYS A 137 8.44 21.21 -0.80
CA CYS A 137 9.17 22.43 -0.43
C CYS A 137 10.71 22.34 -0.52
N GLY A 138 11.24 21.36 -1.25
CA GLY A 138 12.68 21.08 -1.27
C GLY A 138 13.17 20.32 -0.03
N ASP A 139 12.25 19.87 0.82
CA ASP A 139 12.50 19.05 2.01
C ASP A 139 11.95 17.64 1.80
N LEU A 140 12.76 16.63 2.12
CA LEU A 140 12.31 15.25 2.26
C LEU A 140 11.35 15.17 3.46
N LEU A 141 10.08 14.84 3.23
CA LEU A 141 9.11 14.68 4.31
C LEU A 141 9.19 13.29 4.91
N THR A 142 9.20 12.27 4.05
CA THR A 142 9.20 10.89 4.49
C THR A 142 9.76 9.91 3.46
N VAL A 143 10.18 8.76 3.97
CA VAL A 143 10.47 7.56 3.19
C VAL A 143 9.57 6.45 3.72
N ILE A 144 8.85 5.79 2.80
CA ILE A 144 8.00 4.64 3.09
C ILE A 144 8.57 3.37 2.48
N ASN A 145 8.45 2.26 3.18
CA ASN A 145 8.80 0.91 2.71
C ASN A 145 7.72 0.31 1.79
N ILE A 146 7.32 1.08 0.78
CA ILE A 146 6.49 0.61 -0.33
C ILE A 146 7.22 1.01 -1.60
N GLY A 147 7.66 0.03 -2.38
CA GLY A 147 8.24 0.23 -3.71
C GLY A 147 7.66 -0.74 -4.71
N GLU A 148 8.33 -0.86 -5.86
CA GLU A 148 7.91 -1.76 -6.93
C GLU A 148 7.73 -3.22 -6.50
N TYR A 149 8.63 -3.73 -5.65
CA TYR A 149 8.57 -5.09 -5.13
C TYR A 149 7.24 -5.37 -4.44
N ASP A 150 6.74 -4.42 -3.65
CA ASP A 150 5.50 -4.58 -2.89
C ASP A 150 4.29 -4.69 -3.82
N PHE A 151 4.26 -3.93 -4.91
CA PHE A 151 3.21 -4.02 -5.93
C PHE A 151 3.23 -5.38 -6.63
N VAL A 152 4.40 -5.85 -7.05
CA VAL A 152 4.55 -7.17 -7.69
C VAL A 152 4.20 -8.29 -6.72
N ASP A 153 4.64 -8.21 -5.46
CA ASP A 153 4.35 -9.21 -4.45
C ASP A 153 2.85 -9.24 -4.12
N ASN A 154 2.24 -8.09 -3.82
CA ASN A 154 0.83 -8.01 -3.49
C ASN A 154 -0.05 -8.52 -4.64
N PHE A 155 0.17 -8.00 -5.86
CA PHE A 155 -0.63 -8.39 -7.01
C PHE A 155 -0.39 -9.86 -7.41
N GLY A 156 0.86 -10.33 -7.35
CA GLY A 156 1.17 -11.75 -7.59
C GLY A 156 0.52 -12.70 -6.59
N ASN A 157 0.49 -12.34 -5.30
CA ASN A 157 -0.23 -13.13 -4.29
C ASN A 157 -1.75 -13.07 -4.48
N TYR A 158 -2.28 -11.91 -4.88
CA TYR A 158 -3.69 -11.77 -5.25
C TYR A 158 -4.04 -12.72 -6.40
N LEU A 159 -3.27 -12.71 -7.49
CA LEU A 159 -3.46 -13.61 -8.64
C LEU A 159 -3.33 -15.08 -8.25
N PHE A 160 -2.40 -15.41 -7.34
CA PHE A 160 -2.27 -16.76 -6.78
C PHE A 160 -3.51 -17.19 -6.01
N ASN A 161 -3.97 -16.38 -5.06
CA ASN A 161 -5.17 -16.72 -4.30
C ASN A 161 -6.42 -16.76 -5.19
N ARG A 162 -6.46 -15.96 -6.26
CA ARG A 162 -7.53 -15.98 -7.26
C ARG A 162 -7.52 -17.28 -8.07
N LEU A 163 -6.35 -17.72 -8.53
CA LEU A 163 -6.18 -19.02 -9.20
C LEU A 163 -6.66 -20.17 -8.31
N LEU A 164 -6.23 -20.19 -7.04
CA LEU A 164 -6.63 -21.25 -6.10
C LEU A 164 -8.15 -21.31 -5.93
N ALA A 165 -8.80 -20.15 -5.77
CA ALA A 165 -10.25 -20.07 -5.59
C ALA A 165 -11.00 -20.52 -6.86
N GLU A 166 -10.62 -20.02 -8.04
CA GLU A 166 -11.33 -20.31 -9.29
C GLU A 166 -11.11 -21.75 -9.78
N LYS A 167 -9.91 -22.31 -9.54
CA LYS A 167 -9.58 -23.70 -9.91
C LYS A 167 -9.81 -24.70 -8.78
N LYS A 168 -10.30 -24.24 -7.62
CA LYS A 168 -10.54 -25.06 -6.41
C LYS A 168 -9.30 -25.86 -5.98
N ILE A 169 -8.11 -25.25 -6.09
CA ILE A 169 -6.84 -25.90 -5.76
C ILE A 169 -6.56 -25.72 -4.27
N SER A 170 -6.24 -26.82 -3.58
CA SER A 170 -5.86 -26.79 -2.17
C SER A 170 -4.44 -26.23 -1.99
N ASN A 171 -4.34 -25.10 -1.28
CA ASN A 171 -3.04 -24.53 -0.89
C ASN A 171 -2.23 -25.50 -0.01
N VAL A 172 -2.90 -26.35 0.78
CA VAL A 172 -2.24 -27.35 1.63
C VAL A 172 -1.54 -28.41 0.77
N GLU A 173 -2.21 -28.88 -0.27
CA GLU A 173 -1.64 -29.87 -1.20
C GLU A 173 -0.49 -29.29 -2.03
N LEU A 174 -0.61 -28.04 -2.48
CA LEU A 174 0.49 -27.34 -3.16
C LEU A 174 1.73 -27.18 -2.27
N ARG A 175 1.55 -27.02 -0.96
CA ARG A 175 2.68 -27.00 -0.01
C ARG A 175 3.31 -28.38 0.14
N LYS A 176 2.48 -29.41 0.36
CA LYS A 176 2.95 -30.80 0.50
C LYS A 176 3.72 -31.29 -0.73
N SER A 177 3.31 -30.85 -1.92
CA SER A 177 3.99 -31.18 -3.19
C SER A 177 5.17 -30.27 -3.55
N GLY A 178 5.48 -29.25 -2.73
CA GLY A 178 6.53 -28.27 -3.02
C GLY A 178 6.23 -27.30 -4.18
N LYS A 179 5.09 -27.44 -4.87
CA LYS A 179 4.74 -26.63 -6.06
C LYS A 179 4.30 -25.20 -5.72
N ARG A 180 3.93 -24.92 -4.46
CA ARG A 180 3.41 -23.59 -4.05
C ARG A 180 4.35 -22.44 -4.45
N GLY A 181 5.66 -22.57 -4.17
CA GLY A 181 6.64 -21.52 -4.47
C GLY A 181 6.72 -21.24 -5.96
N VAL A 182 6.81 -22.31 -6.76
CA VAL A 182 6.84 -22.24 -8.23
C VAL A 182 5.61 -21.54 -8.80
N TYR A 183 4.42 -21.85 -8.29
CA TYR A 183 3.17 -21.23 -8.74
C TYR A 183 3.15 -19.74 -8.40
N LEU A 184 3.50 -19.40 -7.16
CA LEU A 184 3.53 -18.02 -6.69
C LEU A 184 4.51 -17.18 -7.51
N ASP A 185 5.71 -17.68 -7.80
CA ASP A 185 6.71 -16.93 -8.56
C ASP A 185 6.31 -16.72 -10.02
N LYS A 186 5.69 -17.73 -10.66
CA LYS A 186 5.12 -17.57 -12.01
C LYS A 186 3.99 -16.54 -12.05
N LEU A 187 3.16 -16.47 -11.01
CA LEU A 187 2.08 -15.49 -10.93
C LEU A 187 2.57 -14.09 -10.55
N ARG A 188 3.63 -13.97 -9.74
CA ARG A 188 4.38 -12.71 -9.59
C ARG A 188 4.97 -12.26 -10.92
N GLY A 189 5.52 -13.18 -11.73
CA GLY A 189 5.99 -12.90 -13.08
C GLY A 189 4.89 -12.38 -14.01
N ASN A 190 3.72 -13.03 -14.02
CA ASN A 190 2.53 -12.54 -14.73
C ASN A 190 2.09 -11.17 -14.22
N GLY A 191 2.01 -11.00 -12.89
CA GLY A 191 1.65 -9.74 -12.24
C GLY A 191 2.59 -8.61 -12.63
N ALA A 192 3.90 -8.83 -12.62
CA ALA A 192 4.89 -7.86 -13.07
C ALA A 192 4.68 -7.46 -14.54
N ARG A 193 4.43 -8.42 -15.44
CA ARG A 193 4.14 -8.09 -16.85
C ARG A 193 2.91 -7.21 -17.01
N ILE A 194 1.87 -7.44 -16.20
CA ILE A 194 0.66 -6.62 -16.20
C ILE A 194 0.92 -5.23 -15.65
N LEU A 195 1.58 -5.13 -14.49
CA LEU A 195 1.92 -3.86 -13.85
C LEU A 195 2.88 -2.99 -14.69
N PHE A 196 3.66 -3.60 -15.57
CA PHE A 196 4.53 -2.88 -16.51
C PHE A 196 3.89 -2.65 -17.89
N GLY A 197 2.58 -2.87 -18.03
CA GLY A 197 1.84 -2.62 -19.28
C GLY A 197 2.22 -3.53 -20.45
N ARG A 198 2.90 -4.65 -20.21
CA ARG A 198 3.33 -5.59 -21.27
C ARG A 198 2.22 -6.54 -21.71
N THR A 199 1.18 -6.69 -20.89
CA THR A 199 0.00 -7.51 -21.16
C THR A 199 -1.12 -7.16 -20.18
N ASP A 200 -2.35 -7.48 -20.50
CA ASP A 200 -3.51 -7.46 -19.61
C ASP A 200 -3.98 -8.87 -19.23
N LYS A 201 -3.24 -9.91 -19.66
CA LYS A 201 -3.61 -11.31 -19.49
C LYS A 201 -2.72 -12.04 -18.51
N VAL A 202 -3.35 -12.86 -17.68
CA VAL A 202 -2.70 -13.93 -16.92
C VAL A 202 -2.74 -15.19 -17.78
N ASP A 203 -1.58 -15.76 -18.06
CA ASP A 203 -1.47 -17.08 -18.72
C ASP A 203 -0.66 -18.01 -17.81
N PHE A 204 -1.33 -19.05 -17.31
CA PHE A 204 -0.76 -20.05 -16.41
C PHE A 204 -1.08 -21.45 -16.96
N GLN A 205 -0.14 -21.98 -17.73
CA GLN A 205 -0.33 -23.15 -18.58
C GLN A 205 -0.56 -24.44 -17.78
N GLU A 206 0.08 -24.58 -16.63
CA GLU A 206 0.04 -25.78 -15.79
C GLU A 206 -1.37 -26.14 -15.33
N GLU A 207 -2.23 -25.14 -15.18
CA GLU A 207 -3.62 -25.31 -14.75
C GLU A 207 -4.62 -24.96 -15.87
N SER A 208 -4.13 -24.81 -17.11
CA SER A 208 -4.91 -24.31 -18.25
C SER A 208 -5.74 -23.09 -17.86
N TYR A 209 -5.08 -22.11 -17.25
CA TYR A 209 -5.73 -20.92 -16.70
C TYR A 209 -5.33 -19.69 -17.50
N LYS A 210 -6.32 -19.10 -18.17
CA LYS A 210 -6.16 -17.86 -18.94
C LYS A 210 -7.25 -16.88 -18.56
N ARG A 211 -6.87 -15.64 -18.28
CA ARG A 211 -7.81 -14.59 -17.87
C ARG A 211 -7.30 -13.21 -18.25
N THR A 212 -8.22 -12.34 -18.66
CA THR A 212 -7.95 -10.90 -18.82
C THR A 212 -8.26 -10.17 -17.52
N ILE A 213 -7.36 -9.29 -17.09
CA ILE A 213 -7.53 -8.43 -15.92
C ILE A 213 -8.01 -7.06 -16.39
N SER A 214 -9.18 -6.66 -15.90
CA SER A 214 -9.70 -5.30 -16.16
C SER A 214 -8.96 -4.25 -15.33
N GLN A 215 -8.94 -3.00 -15.79
CA GLN A 215 -8.39 -1.89 -15.01
C GLN A 215 -9.06 -1.77 -13.63
N SER A 216 -10.40 -1.95 -13.57
CA SER A 216 -11.11 -1.89 -12.29
C SER A 216 -10.69 -3.00 -11.32
N GLU A 217 -10.37 -4.19 -11.82
CA GLU A 217 -9.85 -5.27 -10.98
C GLU A 217 -8.44 -4.96 -10.50
N LEU A 218 -7.58 -4.44 -11.38
CA LEU A 218 -6.24 -4.01 -11.03
C LEU A 218 -6.26 -2.94 -9.94
N ASP A 219 -7.08 -1.92 -10.07
CA ASP A 219 -7.22 -0.83 -9.08
C ASP A 219 -7.68 -1.36 -7.72
N LEU A 220 -8.62 -2.30 -7.70
CA LEU A 220 -9.08 -2.95 -6.48
C LEU A 220 -8.00 -3.86 -5.88
N ALA A 221 -7.30 -4.64 -6.70
CA ALA A 221 -6.22 -5.52 -6.26
C ALA A 221 -5.05 -4.76 -5.67
N LEU A 222 -4.75 -3.56 -6.16
CA LEU A 222 -3.68 -2.70 -5.64
C LEU A 222 -4.10 -1.82 -4.45
N SER A 223 -5.40 -1.77 -4.12
CA SER A 223 -5.92 -0.95 -3.03
C SER A 223 -5.27 -1.16 -1.65
N PRO A 224 -4.71 -2.32 -1.27
CA PRO A 224 -3.96 -2.47 -0.02
C PRO A 224 -2.63 -1.70 0.04
N LEU A 225 -2.10 -1.27 -1.10
CA LEU A 225 -0.89 -0.48 -1.21
C LEU A 225 -1.18 0.98 -1.53
N THR A 226 -2.16 1.25 -2.39
CA THR A 226 -2.51 2.61 -2.80
C THR A 226 -3.35 3.35 -1.77
N GLY A 227 -4.25 2.63 -1.08
CA GLY A 227 -5.09 3.18 -0.02
C GLY A 227 -6.17 4.16 -0.49
N ARG A 228 -7.01 4.58 0.46
CA ARG A 228 -8.19 5.44 0.22
C ARG A 228 -8.31 6.63 1.17
N VAL A 229 -7.26 6.93 1.93
CA VAL A 229 -7.21 8.11 2.81
C VAL A 229 -7.10 9.36 1.93
N ASN A 230 -7.79 10.43 2.35
CA ASN A 230 -7.66 11.76 1.76
C ASN A 230 -7.24 12.78 2.81
N PHE A 231 -6.76 13.93 2.34
CA PHE A 231 -6.45 15.05 3.22
C PHE A 231 -7.70 15.50 4.00
N GLY A 232 -7.59 15.62 5.32
CA GLY A 232 -8.70 15.86 6.25
C GLY A 232 -9.28 14.60 6.92
N ASP A 233 -8.94 13.39 6.44
CA ASP A 233 -9.29 12.14 7.13
C ASP A 233 -8.37 11.91 8.34
N ILE A 234 -8.85 11.17 9.35
CA ILE A 234 -8.00 10.72 10.45
C ILE A 234 -7.04 9.63 9.97
N VAL A 235 -5.75 9.80 10.26
CA VAL A 235 -4.73 8.77 10.02
C VAL A 235 -4.28 8.21 11.35
N THR A 236 -4.79 7.03 11.71
CA THR A 236 -4.41 6.35 12.95
C THR A 236 -3.12 5.56 12.81
N GLU A 237 -2.84 5.07 11.60
CA GLU A 237 -1.64 4.28 11.28
C GLU A 237 -1.27 4.49 9.80
N ILE A 238 0.01 4.32 9.49
CA ILE A 238 0.55 4.36 8.14
C ILE A 238 0.60 2.93 7.61
N THR A 239 -0.34 2.60 6.73
CA THR A 239 -0.55 1.24 6.21
C THR A 239 -0.45 1.15 4.69
N ASP A 240 -0.49 2.29 4.00
CA ASP A 240 -0.52 2.41 2.54
C ASP A 240 0.04 3.79 2.10
N ILE A 241 0.17 4.01 0.80
CA ILE A 241 0.70 5.25 0.22
C ILE A 241 -0.17 6.45 0.64
N SER A 242 -1.50 6.33 0.59
CA SER A 242 -2.39 7.44 0.90
C SER A 242 -2.29 7.91 2.35
N SER A 243 -2.26 6.97 3.31
CA SER A 243 -2.07 7.26 4.74
C SER A 243 -0.70 7.87 5.01
N ALA A 244 0.35 7.39 4.33
CA ALA A 244 1.69 7.97 4.45
C ALA A 244 1.76 9.42 3.96
N VAL A 245 1.23 9.71 2.77
CA VAL A 245 1.23 11.06 2.19
C VAL A 245 0.44 12.01 3.09
N VAL A 246 -0.77 11.63 3.50
CA VAL A 246 -1.62 12.48 4.36
C VAL A 246 -0.96 12.70 5.71
N SER A 247 -0.36 11.66 6.33
CA SER A 247 0.38 11.82 7.59
C SER A 247 1.58 12.76 7.43
N ALA A 248 2.33 12.66 6.33
CA ALA A 248 3.47 13.54 6.06
C ALA A 248 3.03 15.00 5.89
N LEU A 249 1.88 15.25 5.26
CA LEU A 249 1.32 16.59 5.13
C LEU A 249 0.91 17.16 6.51
N TYR A 250 0.28 16.36 7.37
CA TYR A 250 -0.05 16.82 8.73
C TYR A 250 1.19 17.15 9.55
N LEU A 251 2.25 16.35 9.48
CA LEU A 251 3.52 16.67 10.14
C LEU A 251 4.13 17.97 9.61
N PHE A 252 4.06 18.19 8.29
CA PHE A 252 4.50 19.44 7.69
C PHE A 252 3.70 20.63 8.24
N GLU A 253 2.37 20.54 8.26
CA GLU A 253 1.52 21.61 8.82
C GLU A 253 1.79 21.87 10.30
N GLU A 254 2.01 20.82 11.07
CA GLU A 254 2.34 20.93 12.49
C GLU A 254 3.68 21.64 12.71
N LYS A 255 4.70 21.29 11.90
CA LYS A 255 6.04 21.83 12.03
C LYS A 255 6.15 23.27 11.51
N GLU A 256 5.63 23.53 10.31
CA GLU A 256 5.77 24.82 9.63
C GLU A 256 4.64 25.80 10.01
N LYS A 257 3.61 25.33 10.73
CA LYS A 257 2.41 26.10 11.14
C LYS A 257 1.64 26.71 9.97
N VAL A 258 1.85 26.20 8.76
CA VAL A 258 1.19 26.66 7.52
C VAL A 258 0.82 25.46 6.66
N LYS A 259 -0.25 25.63 5.87
CA LYS A 259 -0.65 24.63 4.87
C LYS A 259 0.33 24.61 3.69
N PRO A 260 0.77 23.44 3.20
CA PRO A 260 1.63 23.36 2.04
C PRO A 260 0.90 23.87 0.79
N GLN A 261 1.48 24.84 0.09
CA GLN A 261 0.96 25.35 -1.17
C GLN A 261 1.53 24.54 -2.33
N ILE A 262 0.88 23.42 -2.65
CA ILE A 262 1.30 22.53 -3.74
C ILE A 262 0.68 22.99 -5.06
N ARG A 263 1.53 23.28 -6.06
CA ARG A 263 1.12 23.59 -7.44
C ARG A 263 1.47 22.48 -8.42
N LYS A 264 2.42 21.61 -8.07
CA LYS A 264 2.91 20.55 -8.95
C LYS A 264 3.17 19.27 -8.17
N VAL A 265 2.90 18.13 -8.82
CA VAL A 265 3.31 16.80 -8.32
C VAL A 265 4.14 16.13 -9.41
N VAL A 266 5.31 15.63 -9.02
CA VAL A 266 6.25 14.93 -9.89
C VAL A 266 6.44 13.51 -9.36
N LEU A 267 6.29 12.53 -10.25
CA LEU A 267 6.51 11.12 -9.97
C LEU A 267 7.71 10.62 -10.77
N ILE A 268 8.63 9.94 -10.10
CA ILE A 268 9.85 9.36 -10.67
C ILE A 268 9.84 7.86 -10.37
N GLY A 269 10.08 7.04 -11.38
CA GLY A 269 10.24 5.60 -11.24
C GLY A 269 9.38 4.77 -12.20
N ARG A 270 9.75 3.51 -12.38
CA ARG A 270 9.20 2.62 -13.41
C ARG A 270 7.69 2.36 -13.28
N ILE A 271 7.16 2.37 -12.06
CA ILE A 271 5.73 2.17 -11.77
C ILE A 271 5.00 3.46 -11.36
N ALA A 272 5.54 4.62 -11.71
CA ALA A 272 4.94 5.92 -11.37
C ALA A 272 3.46 6.05 -11.78
N HIS A 273 3.06 5.42 -12.89
CA HIS A 273 1.67 5.41 -13.34
C HIS A 273 0.70 4.78 -12.33
N LEU A 274 1.14 3.85 -11.47
CA LEU A 274 0.32 3.25 -10.41
C LEU A 274 0.13 4.17 -9.19
N TYR A 275 1.02 5.15 -9.02
CA TYR A 275 0.95 6.15 -7.95
C TYR A 275 0.07 7.33 -8.36
N LYS A 276 0.00 7.61 -9.67
CA LYS A 276 -0.73 8.75 -10.24
C LYS A 276 -2.14 8.95 -9.67
N PRO A 277 -3.03 7.92 -9.61
CA PRO A 277 -4.40 8.11 -9.11
C PRO A 277 -4.46 8.49 -7.62
N VAL A 278 -3.48 8.06 -6.82
CA VAL A 278 -3.43 8.40 -5.39
C VAL A 278 -3.13 9.87 -5.19
N PHE A 279 -2.09 10.36 -5.88
CA PHE A 279 -1.67 11.75 -5.77
C PHE A 279 -2.66 12.71 -6.42
N GLU A 280 -3.24 12.33 -7.57
CA GLU A 280 -4.31 13.10 -8.22
C GLU A 280 -5.52 13.27 -7.30
N ARG A 281 -5.92 12.20 -6.60
CA ARG A 281 -7.02 12.25 -5.63
C ARG A 281 -6.71 13.13 -4.42
N ILE A 282 -5.50 13.05 -3.86
CA ILE A 282 -5.13 13.79 -2.65
C ILE A 282 -4.95 15.28 -2.94
N PHE A 283 -4.30 15.64 -4.05
CA PHE A 283 -3.94 17.02 -4.35
C PHE A 283 -4.91 17.71 -5.32
N GLY A 284 -5.73 16.96 -6.07
CA GLY A 284 -6.61 17.52 -7.10
C GLY A 284 -5.86 18.04 -8.34
N ILE A 285 -4.59 17.64 -8.52
CA ILE A 285 -3.70 18.07 -9.61
C ILE A 285 -3.17 16.81 -10.28
N SER A 286 -3.16 16.76 -11.61
CA SER A 286 -2.63 15.60 -12.34
C SER A 286 -1.10 15.54 -12.21
N PRO A 287 -0.53 14.47 -11.65
CA PRO A 287 0.92 14.33 -11.53
C PRO A 287 1.62 14.18 -12.88
N GLU A 288 2.79 14.82 -12.99
CA GLU A 288 3.73 14.65 -14.10
C GLU A 288 4.66 13.46 -13.80
N ILE A 289 4.84 12.57 -14.76
CA ILE A 289 5.83 11.49 -14.68
C ILE A 289 7.05 11.94 -15.47
N ILE A 290 8.23 11.96 -14.85
CA ILE A 290 9.47 12.36 -15.50
C ILE A 290 10.45 11.21 -15.61
N ASN A 291 11.32 11.25 -16.62
CA ASN A 291 12.45 10.33 -16.71
C ASN A 291 13.59 10.85 -15.82
N PRO A 292 14.25 10.02 -15.00
CA PRO A 292 15.44 10.44 -14.27
C PRO A 292 16.54 11.09 -15.12
N SER A 293 16.66 10.74 -16.42
CA SER A 293 17.59 11.40 -17.34
C SER A 293 17.38 12.92 -17.42
N ASP A 294 16.13 13.37 -17.30
CA ASP A 294 15.74 14.78 -17.39
C ASP A 294 16.32 15.61 -16.23
N LEU A 295 16.76 14.95 -15.14
CA LEU A 295 17.43 15.61 -14.02
C LEU A 295 18.88 15.97 -14.34
N LEU A 296 19.54 15.26 -15.27
CA LEU A 296 20.92 15.55 -15.65
C LEU A 296 21.05 16.91 -16.35
N GLU A 297 19.99 17.35 -17.03
CA GLU A 297 19.91 18.61 -17.76
C GLU A 297 19.48 19.80 -16.87
N ARG A 298 19.01 19.53 -15.64
CA ARG A 298 18.53 20.55 -14.71
C ARG A 298 19.60 21.01 -13.75
N GLU A 299 19.55 22.28 -13.37
CA GLU A 299 20.35 22.80 -12.26
C GLU A 299 19.63 22.65 -10.92
N PRO A 300 20.36 22.41 -9.82
CA PRO A 300 19.77 22.32 -8.50
C PRO A 300 19.20 23.69 -8.09
N VAL A 301 17.94 23.70 -7.67
CA VAL A 301 17.23 24.89 -7.18
C VAL A 301 17.59 25.17 -5.72
N PHE A 302 17.91 24.13 -4.94
CA PHE A 302 18.27 24.24 -3.53
C PHE A 302 19.55 23.46 -3.19
N SER A 303 20.35 24.03 -2.29
CA SER A 303 21.57 23.40 -1.72
C SER A 303 21.43 23.05 -0.24
N LYS A 304 20.22 23.14 0.32
CA LYS A 304 19.99 22.81 1.75
C LYS A 304 20.25 21.32 1.99
N ASN A 305 21.32 21.02 2.71
CA ASN A 305 21.75 19.68 3.04
C ASN A 305 21.18 19.14 4.36
N ARG A 306 20.50 19.97 5.16
CA ARG A 306 19.99 19.58 6.49
C ARG A 306 18.47 19.52 6.46
N VAL A 307 17.95 18.31 6.36
CA VAL A 307 16.51 18.02 6.32
C VAL A 307 16.12 17.27 7.59
N SER A 308 15.09 17.74 8.29
CA SER A 308 14.41 16.96 9.32
C SER A 308 13.34 16.12 8.65
N PHE A 309 13.46 14.79 8.64
CA PHE A 309 12.45 13.91 8.04
C PHE A 309 12.13 12.74 8.97
N GLU A 310 10.89 12.26 8.88
CA GLU A 310 10.47 11.04 9.57
C GLU A 310 10.44 9.87 8.60
N ARG A 311 11.09 8.76 8.95
CA ARG A 311 10.99 7.52 8.19
C ARG A 311 9.79 6.74 8.69
N PHE A 312 8.79 6.54 7.84
CA PHE A 312 7.63 5.74 8.20
C PHE A 312 7.85 4.28 7.80
N ILE A 313 7.76 3.40 8.79
CA ILE A 313 7.71 1.97 8.56
C ILE A 313 6.24 1.58 8.53
N LYS A 314 5.76 1.07 7.39
CA LYS A 314 4.44 0.46 7.28
C LYS A 314 4.30 -0.62 8.34
N GLY A 315 3.28 -0.47 9.16
CA GLY A 315 2.98 -1.40 10.23
C GLY A 315 1.49 -1.36 10.53
N TYR A 316 0.94 -2.54 10.80
CA TYR A 316 -0.41 -2.67 11.31
C TYR A 316 -0.31 -3.08 12.78
N LYS A 317 -0.58 -2.18 13.72
CA LYS A 317 -0.44 -2.49 15.16
C LYS A 317 -1.69 -3.13 15.74
N GLY A 318 -2.79 -3.16 14.97
CA GLY A 318 -3.98 -3.91 15.34
C GLY A 318 -4.67 -3.35 16.56
N TYR A 319 -4.88 -2.04 16.60
CA TYR A 319 -5.71 -1.44 17.63
C TYR A 319 -7.14 -1.95 17.50
N ASP A 320 -7.63 -2.62 18.55
CA ASP A 320 -9.05 -2.65 18.80
C ASP A 320 -9.49 -1.23 19.16
N TYR A 321 -10.62 -0.78 18.62
CA TYR A 321 -11.28 0.35 19.24
C TYR A 321 -11.50 -0.06 20.70
N PHE A 322 -10.99 0.72 21.66
CA PHE A 322 -11.01 0.40 23.08
C PHE A 322 -12.31 -0.28 23.50
N GLU A 323 -12.25 -1.26 24.41
CA GLU A 323 -13.44 -1.72 25.12
C GLU A 323 -14.19 -0.47 25.62
N VAL A 324 -15.35 -0.21 25.04
CA VAL A 324 -16.20 0.92 25.41
C VAL A 324 -16.66 0.60 26.83
N LYS A 325 -16.03 1.23 27.83
CA LYS A 325 -16.26 0.95 29.27
C LYS A 325 -17.17 1.97 29.95
N GLU A 326 -17.69 2.96 29.22
CA GLU A 326 -18.56 4.00 29.80
C GLU A 326 -20.01 3.88 29.31
N GLU A 327 -20.93 4.03 30.27
CA GLU A 327 -22.39 4.18 30.19
C GLU A 327 -23.17 3.11 29.40
N ARG A 328 -23.44 1.98 30.06
CA ARG A 328 -24.41 0.96 29.62
C ARG A 328 -25.86 1.22 30.09
N GLU A 329 -26.14 2.36 30.72
CA GLU A 329 -27.50 2.67 31.18
C GLU A 329 -28.44 2.94 30.00
N ILE A 330 -28.97 1.85 29.45
CA ILE A 330 -30.06 1.83 28.51
C ILE A 330 -31.24 1.21 29.25
N CYS A 331 -32.33 1.98 29.37
CA CYS A 331 -33.61 1.39 29.78
C CYS A 331 -34.05 0.44 28.67
N GLU A 332 -34.03 -0.87 28.95
CA GLU A 332 -34.39 -1.91 27.98
C GLU A 332 -35.91 -2.00 27.74
N ASP A 333 -36.69 -1.40 28.65
CA ASP A 333 -38.15 -1.43 28.72
C ASP A 333 -38.82 -0.27 27.93
N LYS A 334 -38.30 0.00 26.72
CA LYS A 334 -38.81 1.05 25.84
C LYS A 334 -39.49 0.48 24.60
N GLU A 335 -40.40 1.25 24.01
CA GLU A 335 -40.93 0.95 22.68
C GLU A 335 -39.82 1.04 21.61
N PHE A 336 -39.89 0.21 20.57
CA PHE A 336 -38.91 0.20 19.48
C PHE A 336 -38.66 1.58 18.84
N ARG A 337 -39.72 2.38 18.68
CA ARG A 337 -39.63 3.74 18.11
C ARG A 337 -38.73 4.65 18.93
N GLU A 338 -38.76 4.54 20.26
CA GLU A 338 -37.92 5.33 21.15
C GLU A 338 -36.44 4.97 20.98
N PHE A 339 -36.11 3.68 20.83
CA PHE A 339 -34.73 3.25 20.58
C PHE A 339 -34.17 3.85 19.28
N ILE A 340 -34.97 3.96 18.21
CA ILE A 340 -34.55 4.58 16.96
C ILE A 340 -34.32 6.09 17.13
N VAL A 341 -35.18 6.78 17.87
CA VAL A 341 -35.01 8.22 18.18
C VAL A 341 -33.75 8.45 19.01
N ASP A 342 -33.53 7.63 20.04
CA ASP A 342 -32.34 7.69 20.89
C ASP A 342 -31.07 7.40 20.09
N LEU A 343 -31.09 6.43 19.16
CA LEU A 343 -29.96 6.12 18.29
C LEU A 343 -29.60 7.32 17.42
N ARG A 344 -30.60 7.96 16.81
CA ARG A 344 -30.39 9.15 15.98
C ARG A 344 -29.83 10.31 16.77
N LYS A 345 -30.37 10.56 17.98
CA LYS A 345 -29.88 11.60 18.89
C LYS A 345 -28.43 11.32 19.30
N ALA A 346 -28.14 10.10 19.74
CA ALA A 346 -26.79 9.70 20.14
C ALA A 346 -25.77 9.85 19.00
N PHE A 347 -26.14 9.50 17.76
CA PHE A 347 -25.26 9.72 16.60
C PHE A 347 -25.01 11.21 16.33
N LYS A 348 -26.05 12.05 16.38
CA LYS A 348 -25.92 13.50 16.21
C LYS A 348 -24.97 14.11 17.25
N ASP A 349 -25.09 13.65 18.49
CA ASP A 349 -24.28 14.11 19.63
C ASP A 349 -22.89 13.42 19.67
N ARG A 350 -22.61 12.51 18.74
CA ARG A 350 -21.40 11.66 18.71
C ARG A 350 -21.17 10.95 20.05
N SER A 351 -22.24 10.44 20.66
CA SER A 351 -22.21 9.71 21.93
C SER A 351 -21.92 8.22 21.71
N LEU A 352 -21.18 7.60 22.63
CA LEU A 352 -20.94 6.15 22.61
C LEU A 352 -22.23 5.35 22.88
N LYS A 353 -23.25 5.98 23.47
CA LYS A 353 -24.59 5.39 23.68
C LYS A 353 -25.19 4.80 22.41
N GLY A 354 -24.94 5.41 21.25
CA GLY A 354 -25.46 4.92 19.98
C GLY A 354 -24.86 3.58 19.55
N LEU A 355 -23.63 3.25 19.97
CA LEU A 355 -23.00 1.96 19.67
C LEU A 355 -23.73 0.83 20.38
N TYR A 356 -24.04 1.02 21.66
CA TYR A 356 -24.80 0.05 22.45
C TYR A 356 -26.24 -0.11 21.96
N LEU A 357 -26.88 0.99 21.52
CA LEU A 357 -28.21 0.91 20.91
C LEU A 357 -28.20 0.07 19.62
N ILE A 358 -27.15 0.17 18.81
CA ILE A 358 -26.97 -0.66 17.62
C ILE A 358 -26.80 -2.14 18.01
N GLU A 359 -25.96 -2.41 19.01
CA GLU A 359 -25.72 -3.77 19.52
C GLU A 359 -27.01 -4.40 20.05
N LEU A 360 -27.69 -3.72 20.97
CA LEU A 360 -28.96 -4.15 21.56
C LEU A 360 -30.02 -4.43 20.47
N LEU A 361 -30.23 -3.50 19.54
CA LEU A 361 -31.21 -3.67 18.46
C LEU A 361 -30.83 -4.77 17.47
N SER A 362 -29.54 -5.08 17.33
CA SER A 362 -29.08 -6.18 16.47
C SER A 362 -29.27 -7.57 17.08
N GLU A 363 -29.45 -7.65 18.39
CA GLU A 363 -29.64 -8.90 19.15
C GLU A 363 -31.11 -9.19 19.45
N LYS A 364 -31.98 -8.17 19.37
CA LYS A 364 -33.43 -8.34 19.49
C LYS A 364 -34.03 -9.02 18.25
N GLU A 365 -35.05 -9.86 18.47
CA GLU A 365 -35.85 -10.43 17.40
C GLU A 365 -36.83 -9.38 16.87
N LEU A 366 -36.44 -8.70 15.79
CA LEU A 366 -37.24 -7.62 15.19
C LEU A 366 -38.23 -8.18 14.14
N GLY A 367 -39.50 -7.80 14.29
CA GLY A 367 -40.53 -7.99 13.26
C GLY A 367 -40.22 -7.25 11.96
N GLY A 368 -40.94 -7.54 10.89
CA GLY A 368 -40.62 -7.04 9.54
C GLY A 368 -40.54 -5.51 9.42
N GLU A 369 -41.49 -4.79 10.03
CA GLU A 369 -41.53 -3.31 10.00
C GLU A 369 -40.40 -2.69 10.81
N ASP A 370 -40.17 -3.17 12.02
CA ASP A 370 -39.11 -2.66 12.91
C ASP A 370 -37.72 -2.97 12.38
N ARG A 371 -37.53 -4.17 11.81
CA ARG A 371 -36.31 -4.55 11.10
C ARG A 371 -36.03 -3.60 9.92
N PHE A 372 -37.06 -3.27 9.13
CA PHE A 372 -36.92 -2.30 8.05
C PHE A 372 -36.48 -0.93 8.56
N LYS A 373 -37.13 -0.42 9.61
CA LYS A 373 -36.78 0.87 10.22
C LYS A 373 -35.36 0.88 10.77
N PHE A 374 -34.95 -0.18 11.46
CA PHE A 374 -33.60 -0.30 12.01
C PHE A 374 -32.54 -0.29 10.91
N VAL A 375 -32.67 -1.17 9.91
CA VAL A 375 -31.71 -1.24 8.80
C VAL A 375 -31.66 0.08 8.02
N ASN A 376 -32.82 0.73 7.82
CA ASN A 376 -32.86 2.03 7.15
C ASN A 376 -32.14 3.12 7.97
N GLU A 377 -32.28 3.11 9.30
CA GLU A 377 -31.55 4.04 10.17
C GLU A 377 -30.03 3.80 10.11
N LEU A 378 -29.59 2.53 10.16
CA LEU A 378 -28.17 2.18 9.98
C LEU A 378 -27.63 2.69 8.64
N VAL A 379 -28.40 2.53 7.56
CA VAL A 379 -28.05 3.06 6.24
C VAL A 379 -27.95 4.59 6.27
N ASN A 380 -28.89 5.29 6.91
CA ASN A 380 -28.84 6.75 7.03
C ASN A 380 -27.61 7.22 7.80
N ILE A 381 -27.31 6.62 8.95
CA ILE A 381 -26.11 6.91 9.74
C ILE A 381 -24.86 6.68 8.88
N SER A 382 -24.80 5.55 8.17
CA SER A 382 -23.64 5.18 7.34
C SER A 382 -23.31 6.19 6.24
N ARG A 383 -24.34 6.88 5.71
CA ARG A 383 -24.18 7.94 4.69
C ARG A 383 -23.56 9.21 5.26
N LEU A 384 -23.74 9.46 6.55
CA LEU A 384 -23.29 10.67 7.27
C LEU A 384 -21.92 10.50 7.94
N LEU A 385 -21.31 9.31 7.87
CA LEU A 385 -19.97 9.06 8.39
C LEU A 385 -18.91 9.80 7.56
N THR A 386 -18.09 10.59 8.25
CA THR A 386 -17.09 11.47 7.62
C THR A 386 -15.67 10.95 7.70
N PHE A 387 -15.39 10.00 8.61
CA PHE A 387 -14.05 9.45 8.86
C PHE A 387 -13.01 10.48 9.34
N LYS A 388 -13.47 11.66 9.77
CA LYS A 388 -12.62 12.71 10.33
C LYS A 388 -12.31 12.50 11.81
N ASN A 389 -13.06 11.63 12.48
CA ASN A 389 -12.93 11.39 13.91
C ASN A 389 -12.96 9.87 14.22
N ARG A 390 -12.43 9.49 15.38
CA ARG A 390 -12.36 8.09 15.83
C ARG A 390 -13.74 7.48 16.13
N LYS A 391 -14.72 8.27 16.54
CA LYS A 391 -16.08 7.80 16.85
C LYS A 391 -16.82 7.35 15.59
N ASP A 392 -16.62 8.02 14.45
CA ASP A 392 -17.20 7.64 13.16
C ASP A 392 -16.72 6.24 12.74
N LEU A 393 -15.45 5.92 13.02
CA LEU A 393 -14.87 4.62 12.77
C LEU A 393 -15.49 3.51 13.65
N LEU A 394 -15.77 3.83 14.92
CA LEU A 394 -16.51 2.96 15.84
C LEU A 394 -17.94 2.69 15.35
N TYR A 395 -18.69 3.75 15.01
CA TYR A 395 -20.04 3.60 14.46
C TYR A 395 -20.05 2.75 13.19
N MET A 396 -19.07 2.95 12.30
CA MET A 396 -18.92 2.11 11.11
C MET A 396 -18.77 0.63 11.47
N ASP A 397 -17.91 0.28 12.42
CA ASP A 397 -17.69 -1.11 12.83
C ASP A 397 -18.96 -1.75 13.38
N TYR A 398 -19.64 -1.07 14.31
CA TYR A 398 -20.89 -1.55 14.90
C TYR A 398 -22.02 -1.68 13.88
N ILE A 399 -22.13 -0.75 12.92
CA ILE A 399 -23.09 -0.85 11.83
C ILE A 399 -22.82 -2.09 10.97
N ILE A 400 -21.56 -2.35 10.59
CA ILE A 400 -21.21 -3.52 9.78
C ILE A 400 -21.47 -4.82 10.56
N ALA A 401 -21.14 -4.85 11.85
CA ALA A 401 -21.42 -5.97 12.74
C ALA A 401 -22.94 -6.23 12.86
N ALA A 402 -23.75 -5.19 13.05
CA ALA A 402 -25.20 -5.32 13.12
C ALA A 402 -25.78 -5.83 11.79
N LEU A 403 -25.39 -5.24 10.65
CA LEU A 403 -25.82 -5.67 9.30
C LEU A 403 -25.37 -7.09 8.95
N SER A 404 -24.33 -7.58 9.63
CA SER A 404 -23.86 -8.96 9.55
C SER A 404 -24.74 -9.93 10.34
N LYS A 405 -25.42 -9.47 11.41
CA LYS A 405 -26.29 -10.26 12.31
C LYS A 405 -27.78 -10.18 11.98
N VAL A 406 -28.28 -9.05 11.47
CA VAL A 406 -29.70 -8.90 11.08
C VAL A 406 -29.95 -9.32 9.63
N GLU A 407 -31.16 -9.84 9.35
CA GLU A 407 -31.61 -10.07 7.97
C GLU A 407 -31.92 -8.73 7.29
N ILE A 408 -31.39 -8.53 6.09
CA ILE A 408 -31.55 -7.27 5.36
C ILE A 408 -32.79 -7.34 4.46
N PRO A 409 -33.75 -6.42 4.62
CA PRO A 409 -34.89 -6.31 3.71
C PRO A 409 -34.43 -6.06 2.27
N GLU A 410 -35.05 -6.74 1.30
CA GLU A 410 -34.63 -6.72 -0.10
C GLU A 410 -34.55 -5.29 -0.69
N ALA A 411 -35.53 -4.44 -0.35
CA ALA A 411 -35.59 -3.05 -0.78
C ALA A 411 -34.41 -2.17 -0.27
N LEU A 412 -33.70 -2.62 0.78
CA LEU A 412 -32.55 -1.92 1.34
C LEU A 412 -31.22 -2.59 0.96
N PHE A 413 -31.24 -3.80 0.39
CA PHE A 413 -30.03 -4.58 0.15
C PHE A 413 -29.01 -3.85 -0.72
N LEU A 414 -29.44 -3.22 -1.82
CA LEU A 414 -28.54 -2.46 -2.70
C LEU A 414 -27.86 -1.29 -1.97
N LYS A 415 -28.56 -0.61 -1.06
CA LYS A 415 -27.99 0.49 -0.27
C LYS A 415 -26.93 -0.03 0.71
N VAL A 416 -27.21 -1.17 1.34
CA VAL A 416 -26.25 -1.85 2.22
C VAL A 416 -25.05 -2.36 1.43
N GLU A 417 -25.25 -3.01 0.28
CA GLU A 417 -24.19 -3.46 -0.62
C GLU A 417 -23.24 -2.30 -0.98
N ASN A 418 -23.80 -1.16 -1.39
CA ASN A 418 -23.01 0.03 -1.74
C ASN A 418 -22.20 0.56 -0.55
N PHE A 419 -22.77 0.56 0.65
CA PHE A 419 -22.05 0.93 1.87
C PHE A 419 -20.90 -0.06 2.16
N ILE A 420 -21.16 -1.36 2.15
CA ILE A 420 -20.13 -2.39 2.39
C ILE A 420 -19.02 -2.29 1.34
N LYS A 421 -19.36 -2.17 0.05
CA LYS A 421 -18.38 -2.00 -1.04
C LYS A 421 -17.51 -0.75 -0.83
N LYS A 422 -18.07 0.36 -0.37
CA LYS A 422 -17.34 1.61 -0.09
C LYS A 422 -16.25 1.39 0.97
N ILE A 423 -16.53 0.57 1.99
CA ILE A 423 -15.63 0.31 3.13
C ILE A 423 -14.71 -0.88 2.90
N ALA A 424 -15.13 -1.89 2.14
CA ALA A 424 -14.39 -3.13 1.94
C ALA A 424 -12.99 -2.94 1.36
N PHE A 425 -12.70 -1.83 0.69
CA PHE A 425 -11.36 -1.55 0.15
C PHE A 425 -10.61 -0.45 0.93
N ARG A 426 -11.06 -0.15 2.17
CA ARG A 426 -10.32 0.66 3.15
C ARG A 426 -9.51 -0.29 4.05
N TRP A 427 -8.22 -0.39 3.79
CA TRP A 427 -7.34 -1.37 4.45
C TRP A 427 -6.71 -0.88 5.75
N ASN A 428 -6.88 0.41 6.06
CA ASN A 428 -6.49 1.03 7.32
C ASN A 428 -7.54 0.85 8.45
N ILE A 429 -8.56 0.00 8.25
CA ILE A 429 -9.54 -0.35 9.28
C ILE A 429 -9.02 -1.48 10.18
N PRO A 430 -9.52 -1.59 11.43
CA PRO A 430 -9.18 -2.70 12.30
C PRO A 430 -9.55 -4.06 11.74
N LEU A 431 -8.82 -5.07 12.20
CA LEU A 431 -8.94 -6.46 11.79
C LEU A 431 -10.32 -6.98 12.16
N LYS A 432 -10.84 -6.66 13.35
CA LYS A 432 -12.21 -6.96 13.76
C LYS A 432 -13.24 -6.47 12.73
N THR A 433 -13.14 -5.21 12.30
CA THR A 433 -14.00 -4.65 11.26
C THR A 433 -13.83 -5.36 9.92
N ARG A 434 -12.60 -5.70 9.55
CA ARG A 434 -12.34 -6.51 8.35
C ARG A 434 -13.03 -7.87 8.43
N MET A 435 -12.97 -8.54 9.57
CA MET A 435 -13.63 -9.82 9.80
C MET A 435 -15.15 -9.68 9.73
N ASN A 436 -15.73 -8.59 10.26
CA ASN A 436 -17.16 -8.30 10.11
C ASN A 436 -17.56 -8.14 8.63
N ILE A 437 -16.75 -7.45 7.82
CA ILE A 437 -16.99 -7.34 6.36
C ILE A 437 -16.92 -8.71 5.67
N VAL A 438 -15.93 -9.53 6.03
CA VAL A 438 -15.78 -10.88 5.49
C VAL A 438 -16.97 -11.77 5.89
N TYR A 439 -17.45 -11.64 7.13
CA TYR A 439 -18.63 -12.37 7.60
C TYR A 439 -19.90 -11.93 6.89
N PHE A 440 -20.12 -10.62 6.72
CA PHE A 440 -21.20 -10.11 5.88
C PHE A 440 -21.18 -10.75 4.48
N CYS A 441 -19.99 -10.74 3.86
CA CYS A 441 -19.76 -11.29 2.53
C CYS A 441 -20.07 -12.79 2.45
N TYR A 442 -19.71 -13.56 3.49
CA TYR A 442 -20.03 -14.98 3.60
C TYR A 442 -21.54 -15.22 3.75
N ARG A 443 -22.20 -14.50 4.67
CA ARG A 443 -23.63 -14.64 4.93
C ARG A 443 -24.47 -14.35 3.68
N TYR A 444 -24.11 -13.31 2.94
CA TYR A 444 -24.84 -12.87 1.75
C TYR A 444 -24.22 -13.34 0.43
N ARG A 445 -23.38 -14.39 0.46
CA ARG A 445 -22.62 -14.86 -0.71
C ARG A 445 -23.48 -15.15 -1.93
N GLU A 446 -24.67 -15.71 -1.75
CA GLU A 446 -25.56 -16.06 -2.88
C GLU A 446 -26.04 -14.82 -3.64
N LYS A 447 -26.24 -13.70 -2.92
CA LYS A 447 -26.60 -12.41 -3.52
C LYS A 447 -25.39 -11.67 -4.10
N LEU A 448 -24.18 -11.96 -3.60
CA LEU A 448 -22.94 -11.25 -3.94
C LEU A 448 -22.07 -11.96 -4.99
N LYS A 449 -22.25 -13.27 -5.23
CA LYS A 449 -21.36 -14.09 -6.08
C LYS A 449 -21.18 -13.59 -7.51
N SER A 450 -22.18 -12.90 -8.07
CA SER A 450 -22.11 -12.31 -9.41
C SER A 450 -21.33 -11.00 -9.47
N LYS A 451 -21.12 -10.33 -8.33
CA LYS A 451 -20.52 -8.99 -8.25
C LYS A 451 -18.99 -9.06 -8.39
N ASP A 452 -18.42 -8.24 -9.27
CA ASP A 452 -16.98 -8.27 -9.52
C ASP A 452 -16.15 -7.81 -8.33
N TRP A 453 -16.63 -6.82 -7.58
CA TRP A 453 -15.92 -6.37 -6.37
C TRP A 453 -15.81 -7.48 -5.31
N PHE A 454 -16.84 -8.33 -5.19
CA PHE A 454 -16.85 -9.46 -4.27
C PHE A 454 -15.86 -10.54 -4.70
N LYS A 455 -15.79 -10.82 -6.01
CA LYS A 455 -14.79 -11.72 -6.62
C LYS A 455 -13.36 -11.26 -6.31
N VAL A 456 -13.09 -9.95 -6.30
CA VAL A 456 -11.76 -9.41 -5.95
C VAL A 456 -11.50 -9.47 -4.45
N LEU A 457 -12.48 -9.11 -3.63
CA LEU A 457 -12.29 -8.87 -2.20
C LEU A 457 -11.75 -10.09 -1.43
N LEU A 458 -12.29 -11.29 -1.66
CA LEU A 458 -11.93 -12.47 -0.87
C LEU A 458 -10.47 -12.91 -1.10
N PRO A 459 -10.01 -13.20 -2.35
CA PRO A 459 -8.59 -13.49 -2.61
C PRO A 459 -7.63 -12.39 -2.14
N LEU A 460 -8.08 -11.13 -2.24
CA LEU A 460 -7.29 -9.98 -1.80
C LEU A 460 -7.19 -9.90 -0.28
N THR A 461 -8.26 -10.25 0.44
CA THR A 461 -8.24 -10.30 1.92
C THR A 461 -7.23 -11.33 2.40
N VAL A 462 -7.14 -12.49 1.75
CA VAL A 462 -6.13 -13.53 2.07
C VAL A 462 -4.71 -13.02 1.83
N THR A 463 -4.52 -12.25 0.76
CA THR A 463 -3.25 -11.61 0.46
C THR A 463 -2.86 -10.62 1.55
N TRP A 464 -3.81 -9.81 2.02
CA TRP A 464 -3.58 -8.77 3.04
C TRP A 464 -3.38 -9.31 4.46
N ILE A 465 -4.08 -10.38 4.87
CA ILE A 465 -3.91 -10.97 6.21
C ILE A 465 -2.63 -11.80 6.38
N ARG A 466 -1.91 -12.10 5.28
CA ARG A 466 -0.73 -12.99 5.28
C ARG A 466 0.27 -12.64 6.38
N ASP A 467 0.50 -11.35 6.57
CA ASP A 467 1.51 -10.81 7.48
C ASP A 467 0.90 -10.33 8.81
N LYS A 468 -0.34 -10.74 9.12
CA LYS A 468 -1.08 -10.36 10.33
C LYS A 468 -1.16 -11.49 11.34
N LYS A 469 -1.13 -11.12 12.62
CA LYS A 469 -1.45 -12.05 13.71
C LYS A 469 -2.96 -12.31 13.70
N LEU A 470 -3.33 -13.57 13.51
CA LEU A 470 -4.71 -14.06 13.51
C LEU A 470 -4.82 -15.16 14.56
N SER A 471 -5.96 -15.21 15.25
CA SER A 471 -6.39 -16.35 16.05
C SER A 471 -6.65 -17.58 15.17
N GLU A 472 -6.71 -18.76 15.78
CA GLU A 472 -7.00 -20.01 15.07
C GLU A 472 -8.41 -20.00 14.45
N GLY A 473 -9.40 -19.48 15.18
CA GLY A 473 -10.77 -19.32 14.68
C GLY A 473 -10.86 -18.44 13.44
N GLU A 474 -10.16 -17.30 13.43
CA GLU A 474 -10.10 -16.42 12.24
C GLU A 474 -9.44 -17.12 11.05
N ARG A 475 -8.35 -17.86 11.28
CA ARG A 475 -7.68 -18.63 10.22
C ARG A 475 -8.59 -19.70 9.63
N LEU A 476 -9.31 -20.44 10.47
CA LEU A 476 -10.26 -21.47 10.04
C LEU A 476 -11.41 -20.86 9.25
N PHE A 477 -11.98 -19.76 9.74
CA PHE A 477 -13.07 -19.06 9.07
C PHE A 477 -12.68 -18.60 7.66
N ILE A 478 -11.51 -17.95 7.53
CA ILE A 478 -11.03 -17.46 6.23
C ILE A 478 -10.74 -18.62 5.27
N ARG A 479 -10.18 -19.73 5.77
CA ARG A 479 -9.98 -20.94 4.94
C ARG A 479 -11.29 -21.50 4.42
N ASN A 480 -12.31 -21.58 5.27
CA ASN A 480 -13.62 -22.11 4.90
C ASN A 480 -14.26 -21.25 3.80
N ILE A 481 -14.18 -19.93 3.92
CA ILE A 481 -14.75 -18.98 2.93
C ILE A 481 -14.09 -19.09 1.56
N LEU A 482 -12.80 -19.41 1.49
CA LEU A 482 -12.12 -19.60 0.19
C LEU A 482 -12.45 -20.94 -0.48
N SER A 483 -12.88 -21.91 0.32
CA SER A 483 -13.14 -23.28 -0.12
C SER A 483 -14.61 -23.51 -0.49
N SER A 484 -15.50 -22.66 0.05
CA SER A 484 -16.94 -22.57 -0.27
C SER A 484 -17.19 -21.69 -1.48
#